data_AF-A0AA91KIT8-F1
#
_entry.id   AF-A0AA91KIT8-F1
#
_cell.length_a   1.000
_cell.length_b   1.000
_cell.length_c   1.000
_cell.angle_alpha   90.00
_cell.angle_beta   90.00
_cell.angle_gamma   90.00
#
_symmetry.space_group_name_H-M   'P 1'
#
loop_
_entity.id
_entity.type
_entity.pdbx_description
1 polymer ?
#
loop_
_entity_poly.entity_id
_entity_poly.type
_entity_poly.pdbx_seq_one_letter_code
_entity_poly.pdbx_strand_id
1 'polypeptide(L)'
;DVLLQLDETQTRVELSIVRGQLQQFYAMRARLTAERDGDATVSFGALDIPDVLKASEVKLFEANRRMITSQEEQMRLQIGQFEEQIRGLKAQTGSSDKEKEIVEKELVKLDTLLKSGLVPVSEHRDLLRQMARIDGSKGELLARIAEALGQISELRIKLMSIDQNNRKETQGQIVGLEAKIAELTERAIAAKDRLSRMEVRAPVDGLVYDLQIHTIGGIIAPGATAMSIVPEGEDLTVEIRIPPVDIDR
;
A
#
# COMPACT_ATOMS: atom_id res chain seq x y z
N ASP A 1 23.08 37.43 21.12
CA ASP A 1 22.33 36.80 22.25
C ASP A 1 20.81 36.86 22.09
N VAL A 2 20.06 36.07 22.87
CA VAL A 2 18.59 36.17 22.96
C VAL A 2 18.23 37.36 23.83
N LEU A 3 17.39 38.25 23.31
CA LEU A 3 16.99 39.50 23.95
C LEU A 3 15.57 39.45 24.50
N LEU A 4 14.63 38.82 23.77
CA LEU A 4 13.25 38.63 24.19
C LEU A 4 12.78 37.21 23.83
N GLN A 5 11.87 36.68 24.65
CA GLN A 5 11.17 35.44 24.37
C GLN A 5 9.66 35.68 24.41
N LEU A 6 8.99 35.34 23.33
CA LEU A 6 7.53 35.39 23.18
C LEU A 6 6.92 34.07 23.63
N ASP A 7 5.61 34.07 23.92
CA ASP A 7 4.89 32.84 24.28
C ASP A 7 4.87 31.85 23.10
N GLU A 8 5.63 30.79 23.25
CA GLU A 8 5.80 29.74 22.25
C GLU A 8 4.77 28.61 22.36
N THR A 9 3.90 28.62 23.38
CA THR A 9 3.05 27.48 23.74
C THR A 9 2.19 27.01 22.58
N GLN A 10 1.47 27.93 21.91
CA GLN A 10 0.60 27.59 20.78
C GLN A 10 1.39 27.04 19.59
N THR A 11 2.48 27.71 19.22
CA THR A 11 3.34 27.32 18.09
C THR A 11 4.02 25.97 18.32
N ARG A 12 4.44 25.70 19.56
CA ARG A 12 5.03 24.41 19.97
C ARG A 12 4.01 23.28 19.91
N VAL A 13 2.77 23.52 20.35
CA VAL A 13 1.69 22.53 20.24
C VAL A 13 1.36 22.24 18.77
N GLU A 14 1.25 23.27 17.93
CA GLU A 14 1.02 23.12 16.48
C GLU A 14 2.13 22.26 15.84
N LEU A 15 3.40 22.59 16.09
CA LEU A 15 4.53 21.82 15.58
C LEU A 15 4.52 20.35 16.08
N SER A 16 4.16 20.12 17.34
CA SER A 16 4.05 18.78 17.91
C SER A 16 2.96 17.95 17.23
N ILE A 17 1.80 18.56 16.93
CA ILE A 17 0.70 17.90 16.23
C ILE A 17 1.13 17.51 14.82
N VAL A 18 1.71 18.44 14.07
CA VAL A 18 2.17 18.19 12.69
C VAL A 18 3.26 17.10 12.66
N ARG A 19 4.20 17.13 13.61
CA ARG A 19 5.22 16.08 13.74
C ARG A 19 4.61 14.71 14.05
N GLY A 20 3.64 14.63 14.96
CA GLY A 20 2.96 13.37 15.26
C GLY A 20 2.23 12.80 14.05
N GLN A 21 1.56 13.65 13.27
CA GLN A 21 0.91 13.25 12.01
C GLN A 21 1.92 12.78 10.96
N LEU A 22 3.06 13.47 10.82
CA LEU A 22 4.15 13.04 9.94
C LEU A 22 4.70 11.68 10.35
N GLN A 23 4.96 11.44 11.64
CA GLN A 23 5.45 10.16 12.14
C GLN A 23 4.47 9.02 11.83
N GLN A 24 3.18 9.25 12.01
CA GLN A 24 2.13 8.29 11.66
C GLN A 24 2.14 7.97 10.15
N PHE A 25 2.20 9.00 9.30
CA PHE A 25 2.24 8.78 7.84
C PHE A 25 3.53 8.16 7.36
N TYR A 26 4.67 8.46 7.97
CA TYR A 26 5.92 7.77 7.67
C TYR A 26 5.88 6.29 8.06
N ALA A 27 5.28 5.96 9.21
CA ALA A 27 5.10 4.57 9.64
C ALA A 27 4.18 3.81 8.66
N MET A 28 3.04 4.42 8.30
CA MET A 28 2.12 3.83 7.32
C MET A 28 2.77 3.66 5.94
N ARG A 29 3.56 4.64 5.48
CA ARG A 29 4.30 4.54 4.21
C ARG A 29 5.26 3.36 4.22
N ALA A 30 6.03 3.20 5.30
CA ALA A 30 6.95 2.08 5.44
C ALA A 30 6.24 0.71 5.34
N ARG A 31 5.10 0.56 6.01
CA ARG A 31 4.26 -0.64 5.89
C ARG A 31 3.80 -0.85 4.45
N LEU A 32 3.20 0.16 3.83
CA LEU A 32 2.67 0.04 2.46
C LEU A 32 3.77 -0.25 1.43
N THR A 33 4.96 0.32 1.59
CA THR A 33 6.11 -0.01 0.73
C THR A 33 6.48 -1.49 0.86
N ALA A 34 6.57 -2.02 2.08
CA ALA A 34 6.82 -3.44 2.31
C ALA A 34 5.71 -4.34 1.72
N GLU A 35 4.43 -3.94 1.83
CA GLU A 35 3.30 -4.69 1.25
C GLU A 35 3.34 -4.70 -0.28
N ARG A 36 3.70 -3.58 -0.92
CA ARG A 36 3.82 -3.46 -2.38
C ARG A 36 4.97 -4.31 -2.92
N ASP A 37 6.12 -4.28 -2.24
CA ASP A 37 7.33 -4.93 -2.70
C ASP A 37 7.37 -6.42 -2.33
N GLY A 38 6.49 -6.85 -1.42
CA GLY A 38 6.38 -8.25 -0.98
C GLY A 38 7.47 -8.62 0.03
N ASP A 39 7.92 -7.66 0.84
CA ASP A 39 8.99 -7.86 1.80
C ASP A 39 8.61 -8.82 2.93
N ALA A 40 9.60 -9.42 3.58
CA ALA A 40 9.36 -10.28 4.76
C ALA A 40 9.07 -9.48 6.04
N THR A 41 9.53 -8.23 6.11
CA THR A 41 9.46 -7.38 7.31
C THR A 41 9.36 -5.91 6.94
N VAL A 42 8.69 -5.11 7.76
CA VAL A 42 8.62 -3.65 7.58
C VAL A 42 9.93 -3.00 8.03
N SER A 43 10.54 -2.21 7.15
CA SER A 43 11.70 -1.37 7.49
C SER A 43 11.30 0.09 7.64
N PHE A 44 11.48 0.65 8.84
CA PHE A 44 11.16 2.06 9.13
C PHE A 44 12.33 3.02 8.85
N GLY A 45 13.51 2.50 8.47
CA GLY A 45 14.70 3.30 8.23
C GLY A 45 15.17 4.10 9.46
N ALA A 46 15.82 5.24 9.23
CA ALA A 46 16.31 6.14 10.27
C ALA A 46 15.28 7.19 10.74
N LEU A 47 14.00 6.96 10.47
CA LEU A 47 12.93 7.90 10.83
C LEU A 47 12.63 7.81 12.33
N ASP A 48 12.54 8.97 12.97
CA ASP A 48 12.16 9.10 14.39
C ASP A 48 10.66 8.83 14.56
N ILE A 49 10.30 7.55 14.64
CA ILE A 49 8.92 7.08 14.80
C ILE A 49 8.80 6.41 16.18
N PRO A 50 7.77 6.75 16.98
CA PRO A 50 7.48 6.07 18.25
C PRO A 50 7.33 4.55 18.09
N ASP A 51 7.92 3.78 19.01
CA ASP A 51 7.91 2.31 18.92
C ASP A 51 6.50 1.71 19.00
N VAL A 52 5.58 2.37 19.70
CA VAL A 52 4.16 1.98 19.74
C VAL A 52 3.54 1.99 18.34
N LEU A 53 3.84 3.01 17.53
CA LEU A 53 3.35 3.13 16.15
C LEU A 53 4.03 2.10 15.23
N LYS A 54 5.34 1.89 15.37
CA LYS A 54 6.04 0.82 14.63
C LYS A 54 5.40 -0.54 14.89
N ALA A 55 5.18 -0.86 16.18
CA ALA A 55 4.59 -2.14 16.58
C ALA A 55 3.15 -2.31 16.05
N SER A 56 2.34 -1.25 16.03
CA SER A 56 0.99 -1.33 15.44
C SER A 56 1.04 -1.58 13.93
N GLU A 57 1.93 -0.91 13.20
CA GLU A 57 2.07 -1.10 11.75
C GLU A 57 2.61 -2.49 11.41
N VAL A 58 3.58 -3.02 12.18
CA VAL A 58 4.06 -4.41 11.99
C VAL A 58 2.95 -5.43 12.24
N LYS A 59 2.13 -5.26 13.28
CA LYS A 59 0.99 -6.15 13.53
C LYS A 59 -0.01 -6.14 12.38
N LEU A 60 -0.30 -4.95 11.84
CA LEU A 60 -1.21 -4.80 10.70
C LEU A 60 -0.62 -5.45 9.43
N PHE A 61 0.66 -5.24 9.17
CA PHE A 61 1.39 -5.87 8.07
C PHE A 61 1.30 -7.39 8.11
N GLU A 62 1.58 -8.01 9.26
CA GLU A 62 1.51 -9.46 9.43
C GLU A 62 0.08 -9.99 9.30
N ALA A 63 -0.92 -9.23 9.74
CA ALA A 63 -2.32 -9.60 9.57
C ALA A 63 -2.73 -9.59 8.08
N ASN A 64 -2.37 -8.53 7.35
CA ASN A 64 -2.64 -8.39 5.92
C ASN A 64 -1.95 -9.50 5.11
N ARG A 65 -0.67 -9.76 5.40
CA ARG A 65 0.09 -10.84 4.73
C ARG A 65 -0.55 -12.20 4.98
N ARG A 66 -0.91 -12.51 6.23
CA ARG A 66 -1.60 -13.77 6.57
C ARG A 66 -2.94 -13.90 5.84
N MET A 67 -3.70 -12.82 5.72
CA MET A 67 -4.97 -12.82 4.99
C MET A 67 -4.74 -13.17 3.51
N ILE A 68 -3.80 -12.51 2.84
CA ILE A 68 -3.48 -12.78 1.43
C ILE A 68 -3.02 -14.22 1.24
N THR A 69 -2.07 -14.69 2.06
CA THR A 69 -1.58 -16.07 2.00
C THR A 69 -2.71 -17.08 2.20
N SER A 70 -3.59 -16.85 3.17
CA SER A 70 -4.75 -17.72 3.41
C SER A 70 -5.72 -17.77 2.22
N GLN A 71 -5.96 -16.64 1.54
CA GLN A 71 -6.78 -16.59 0.35
C GLN A 71 -6.16 -17.35 -0.83
N GLU A 72 -4.84 -17.19 -1.05
CA GLU A 72 -4.11 -17.95 -2.06
C GLU A 72 -4.16 -19.46 -1.79
N GLU A 73 -3.92 -19.87 -0.54
CA GLU A 73 -3.97 -21.27 -0.13
C GLU A 73 -5.35 -21.88 -0.36
N GLN A 74 -6.42 -21.16 0.00
CA GLN A 74 -7.79 -21.61 -0.26
C GLN A 74 -8.03 -21.85 -1.76
N MET A 75 -7.61 -20.94 -2.63
CA MET A 75 -7.76 -21.11 -4.08
C MET A 75 -6.90 -22.26 -4.62
N ARG A 76 -5.66 -22.43 -4.13
CA ARG A 76 -4.80 -23.57 -4.50
C ARG A 76 -5.42 -24.90 -4.09
N LEU A 77 -6.04 -24.98 -2.91
CA LEU A 77 -6.77 -26.16 -2.46
C LEU A 77 -7.96 -26.47 -3.37
N GLN A 78 -8.74 -25.46 -3.78
CA GLN A 78 -9.83 -25.64 -4.73
C GLN A 78 -9.33 -26.13 -6.12
N ILE A 79 -8.23 -25.57 -6.61
CA ILE A 79 -7.59 -26.05 -7.84
C ILE A 79 -7.22 -27.54 -7.71
N GLY A 80 -6.57 -27.92 -6.60
CA GLY A 80 -6.22 -29.32 -6.33
C GLY A 80 -7.44 -30.25 -6.30
N GLN A 81 -8.56 -29.81 -5.72
CA GLN A 81 -9.82 -30.57 -5.73
C GLN A 81 -10.35 -30.80 -7.15
N PHE A 82 -10.37 -29.79 -8.00
CA PHE A 82 -10.77 -29.95 -9.40
C PHE A 82 -9.80 -30.82 -10.19
N GLU A 83 -8.49 -30.75 -9.91
CA GLU A 83 -7.49 -31.62 -10.54
C GLU A 83 -7.71 -33.09 -10.17
N GLU A 84 -8.06 -33.39 -8.91
CA GLU A 84 -8.48 -34.74 -8.50
C GLU A 84 -9.77 -35.20 -9.18
N GLN A 85 -10.77 -34.32 -9.28
CA GLN A 85 -12.02 -34.61 -9.99
C GLN A 85 -11.74 -34.95 -11.46
N ILE A 86 -10.89 -34.17 -12.14
CA ILE A 86 -10.47 -34.43 -13.52
C ILE A 86 -9.76 -35.78 -13.64
N ARG A 87 -8.89 -36.14 -12.69
CA ARG A 87 -8.25 -37.46 -12.68
C ARG A 87 -9.28 -38.59 -12.63
N GLY A 88 -10.28 -38.49 -11.76
CA GLY A 88 -11.38 -39.45 -11.66
C GLY A 88 -12.19 -39.54 -12.96
N LEU A 89 -12.57 -38.40 -13.54
CA LEU A 89 -13.31 -38.35 -14.81
C LEU A 89 -12.51 -38.95 -15.97
N LYS A 90 -11.19 -38.66 -16.06
CA LYS A 90 -10.31 -39.25 -17.08
C LYS A 90 -10.21 -40.76 -16.96
N ALA A 91 -10.17 -41.30 -15.74
CA ALA A 91 -10.19 -42.74 -15.51
C ALA A 91 -11.52 -43.39 -15.98
N GLN A 92 -12.66 -42.70 -15.77
CA GLN A 92 -13.95 -43.15 -16.30
C GLN A 92 -13.98 -43.10 -17.82
N THR A 93 -13.50 -42.00 -18.45
CA THR A 93 -13.36 -41.90 -19.91
C THR A 93 -12.51 -43.05 -20.48
N GLY A 94 -11.37 -43.35 -19.85
CA GLY A 94 -10.53 -44.48 -20.25
C GLY A 94 -11.18 -45.85 -20.06
N SER A 95 -12.13 -45.99 -19.13
CA SER A 95 -12.91 -47.21 -18.96
C SER A 95 -13.97 -47.35 -20.06
N SER A 96 -14.68 -46.26 -20.38
CA SER A 96 -15.60 -46.21 -21.52
C SER A 96 -14.89 -46.49 -22.85
N ASP A 97 -13.64 -46.05 -23.02
CA ASP A 97 -12.84 -46.35 -24.21
C ASP A 97 -12.53 -47.84 -24.36
N LYS A 98 -12.18 -48.51 -23.26
CA LYS A 98 -11.97 -49.96 -23.25
C LYS A 98 -13.27 -50.72 -23.53
N GLU A 99 -14.38 -50.30 -22.94
CA GLU A 99 -15.70 -50.91 -23.20
C GLU A 99 -16.08 -50.75 -24.68
N LYS A 100 -15.89 -49.56 -25.25
CA LYS A 100 -16.11 -49.30 -26.66
C LYS A 100 -15.29 -50.22 -27.55
N GLU A 101 -14.00 -50.41 -27.25
CA GLU A 101 -13.12 -51.30 -28.02
C GLU A 101 -13.61 -52.76 -27.99
N ILE A 102 -14.13 -53.24 -26.85
CA ILE A 102 -14.67 -54.59 -26.72
C ILE A 102 -15.92 -54.74 -27.61
N VAL A 103 -16.87 -53.80 -27.49
CA VAL A 103 -18.11 -53.82 -28.26
C VAL A 103 -17.83 -53.70 -29.75
N GLU A 104 -16.87 -52.87 -30.17
CA GLU A 104 -16.48 -52.71 -31.57
C GLU A 104 -15.92 -54.01 -32.16
N LYS A 105 -15.07 -54.74 -31.42
CA LYS A 105 -14.58 -56.07 -31.84
C LYS A 105 -15.70 -57.08 -31.99
N GLU A 106 -16.70 -57.04 -31.11
CA GLU A 106 -17.87 -57.92 -31.17
C GLU A 106 -18.76 -57.58 -32.37
N LEU A 107 -18.93 -56.30 -32.65
CA LEU A 107 -19.70 -55.79 -33.79
C LEU A 107 -19.08 -56.23 -35.13
N VAL A 108 -17.75 -56.18 -35.26
CA VAL A 108 -17.04 -56.69 -36.45
C VAL A 108 -17.29 -58.18 -36.66
N LYS A 109 -17.27 -59.00 -35.61
CA LYS A 109 -17.59 -60.43 -35.71
C LYS A 109 -19.05 -60.63 -36.12
N LEU A 110 -19.97 -59.90 -35.48
CA LEU A 110 -21.39 -60.02 -35.78
C LEU A 110 -21.72 -59.61 -37.22
N ASP A 111 -21.04 -58.60 -37.76
CA ASP A 111 -21.23 -58.15 -39.15
C ASP A 111 -20.86 -59.23 -40.17
N THR A 112 -19.81 -60.02 -39.90
CA THR A 112 -19.46 -61.17 -40.74
C THR A 112 -20.52 -62.28 -40.69
N LEU A 113 -21.03 -62.59 -39.48
CA LEU A 113 -22.07 -63.61 -39.30
C LEU A 113 -23.42 -63.19 -39.89
N LEU A 114 -23.76 -61.90 -39.80
CA LEU A 114 -24.96 -61.32 -40.37
C LEU A 114 -24.96 -61.41 -41.90
N LYS A 115 -23.81 -61.11 -42.55
CA LYS A 115 -23.62 -61.26 -44.01
C LYS A 115 -23.80 -62.70 -44.48
N SER A 116 -23.48 -63.67 -43.64
CA SER A 116 -23.71 -65.10 -43.89
C SER A 116 -25.11 -65.57 -43.49
N GLY A 117 -25.98 -64.70 -42.97
CA GLY A 117 -27.36 -65.03 -42.56
C GLY A 117 -27.46 -65.86 -41.29
N LEU A 118 -26.40 -65.92 -40.47
CA LEU A 118 -26.28 -66.82 -39.32
C LEU A 118 -26.77 -66.22 -38.00
N VAL A 119 -27.11 -64.92 -37.97
CA VAL A 119 -27.51 -64.19 -36.75
C VAL A 119 -28.65 -63.21 -37.07
N PRO A 120 -29.60 -62.95 -36.14
CA PRO A 120 -30.65 -61.94 -36.32
C PRO A 120 -30.13 -60.49 -36.41
N VAL A 121 -30.74 -59.67 -37.26
CA VAL A 121 -30.43 -58.23 -37.39
C VAL A 121 -30.64 -57.45 -36.08
N SER A 122 -31.50 -57.93 -35.19
CA SER A 122 -31.79 -57.30 -33.89
C SER A 122 -30.55 -57.23 -33.01
N GLU A 123 -29.77 -58.31 -32.92
CA GLU A 123 -28.56 -58.38 -32.09
C GLU A 123 -27.50 -57.37 -32.55
N HIS A 124 -27.32 -57.23 -33.87
CA HIS A 124 -26.43 -56.22 -34.44
C HIS A 124 -26.88 -54.80 -34.07
N ARG A 125 -28.18 -54.51 -34.14
CA ARG A 125 -28.75 -53.20 -33.77
C ARG A 125 -28.65 -52.93 -32.27
N ASP A 126 -28.70 -53.95 -31.42
CA ASP A 126 -28.50 -53.82 -29.98
C ASP A 126 -27.08 -53.36 -29.64
N LEU A 127 -26.06 -53.96 -30.26
CA LEU A 127 -24.66 -53.55 -30.08
C LEU A 127 -24.41 -52.12 -30.61
N LEU A 128 -24.99 -51.75 -31.75
CA LEU A 128 -24.91 -50.37 -32.26
C LEU A 128 -25.53 -49.36 -31.28
N ARG A 129 -26.69 -49.69 -30.69
CA ARG A 129 -27.29 -48.86 -29.64
C ARG A 129 -26.41 -48.78 -28.40
N GLN A 130 -25.74 -49.87 -28.02
CA GLN A 130 -24.80 -49.86 -26.90
C GLN A 130 -23.59 -48.95 -27.18
N MET A 131 -22.99 -49.03 -28.37
CA MET A 131 -21.92 -48.10 -28.77
C MET A 131 -22.37 -46.64 -28.69
N ALA A 132 -23.55 -46.32 -29.22
CA ALA A 132 -24.09 -44.96 -29.16
C ALA A 132 -24.30 -44.47 -27.71
N ARG A 133 -24.71 -45.35 -26.79
CA ARG A 133 -24.82 -45.03 -25.36
C ARG A 133 -23.45 -44.78 -24.72
N ILE A 134 -22.45 -45.61 -25.04
CA ILE A 134 -21.07 -45.43 -24.54
C ILE A 134 -20.51 -44.10 -25.03
N ASP A 135 -20.67 -43.78 -26.32
CA ASP A 135 -20.23 -42.51 -26.89
C ASP A 135 -20.94 -41.30 -26.29
N GLY A 136 -22.25 -41.39 -26.05
CA GLY A 136 -23.01 -40.36 -25.35
C GLY A 136 -22.50 -40.12 -23.93
N SER A 137 -22.29 -41.19 -23.16
CA SER A 137 -21.74 -41.11 -21.80
C SER A 137 -20.31 -40.54 -21.79
N LYS A 138 -19.46 -40.97 -22.73
CA LYS A 138 -18.12 -40.41 -22.91
C LYS A 138 -18.17 -38.91 -23.21
N GLY A 139 -19.08 -38.48 -24.09
CA GLY A 139 -19.30 -37.07 -24.39
C GLY A 139 -19.65 -36.25 -23.15
N GLU A 140 -20.53 -36.77 -22.28
CA GLU A 140 -20.87 -36.15 -21.01
C GLU A 140 -19.67 -36.02 -20.07
N LEU A 141 -18.86 -37.08 -19.95
CA LEU A 141 -17.64 -37.05 -19.12
C LEU A 141 -16.62 -36.02 -19.64
N LEU A 142 -16.44 -35.94 -20.96
CA LEU A 142 -15.55 -34.95 -21.57
C LEU A 142 -16.04 -33.52 -21.34
N ALA A 143 -17.36 -33.28 -21.40
CA ALA A 143 -17.94 -31.98 -21.09
C ALA A 143 -17.66 -31.57 -19.64
N ARG A 144 -17.84 -32.50 -18.68
CA ARG A 144 -17.52 -32.27 -17.26
C ARG A 144 -16.03 -31.99 -17.02
N ILE A 145 -15.13 -32.67 -17.74
CA ILE A 145 -13.69 -32.38 -17.70
C ILE A 145 -13.41 -30.96 -18.20
N ALA A 146 -14.02 -30.56 -19.32
CA ALA A 146 -13.84 -29.23 -19.88
C ALA A 146 -14.35 -28.13 -18.93
N GLU A 147 -15.49 -28.36 -18.28
CA GLU A 147 -16.03 -27.45 -17.25
C GLU A 147 -15.07 -27.29 -16.07
N ALA A 148 -14.56 -28.40 -15.51
CA ALA A 148 -13.59 -28.35 -14.41
C ALA A 148 -12.29 -27.64 -14.80
N LEU A 149 -11.80 -27.83 -16.03
CA LEU A 149 -10.64 -27.09 -16.55
C LEU A 149 -10.91 -25.58 -16.68
N GLY A 150 -12.13 -25.21 -17.06
CA GLY A 150 -12.58 -23.80 -17.06
C GLY A 150 -12.53 -23.20 -15.67
N GLN A 151 -13.06 -23.89 -14.66
CA GLN A 151 -13.03 -23.47 -13.25
C GLN A 151 -11.59 -23.30 -12.73
N ILE A 152 -10.71 -24.26 -13.03
CA ILE A 152 -9.27 -24.14 -12.69
C ILE A 152 -8.66 -22.91 -13.34
N SER A 153 -8.96 -22.64 -14.61
CA SER A 153 -8.42 -21.48 -15.32
C SER A 153 -8.88 -20.16 -14.70
N GLU A 154 -10.16 -20.07 -14.33
CA GLU A 154 -10.70 -18.90 -13.63
C GLU A 154 -10.02 -18.70 -12.26
N LEU A 155 -9.84 -19.76 -11.48
CA LEU A 155 -9.13 -19.70 -10.19
C LEU A 155 -7.68 -19.27 -10.34
N ARG A 156 -6.98 -19.75 -11.37
CA ARG A 156 -5.59 -19.33 -11.67
C ARG A 156 -5.52 -17.86 -12.03
N ILE A 157 -6.46 -17.35 -12.83
CA ILE A 157 -6.55 -15.92 -13.15
C ILE A 157 -6.80 -15.11 -11.88
N LYS A 158 -7.76 -15.54 -11.03
CA LYS A 158 -8.01 -14.88 -9.73
C LYS A 158 -6.76 -14.83 -8.85
N LEU A 159 -6.01 -15.94 -8.78
CA LEU A 159 -4.77 -16.01 -8.00
C LEU A 159 -3.72 -15.02 -8.51
N MET A 160 -3.56 -14.88 -9.83
CA MET A 160 -2.69 -13.86 -10.42
C MET A 160 -3.18 -12.42 -10.16
N SER A 161 -4.50 -12.21 -10.14
CA SER A 161 -5.08 -10.90 -9.89
C SER A 161 -4.96 -10.43 -8.44
N ILE A 162 -4.84 -11.32 -7.45
CA ILE A 162 -4.69 -10.94 -6.03
C ILE A 162 -3.45 -10.06 -5.85
N ASP A 163 -2.27 -10.52 -6.28
CA ASP A 163 -1.02 -9.77 -6.15
C ASP A 163 -1.07 -8.44 -6.93
N GLN A 164 -1.59 -8.47 -8.17
CA GLN A 164 -1.70 -7.27 -9.00
C GLN A 164 -2.63 -6.21 -8.40
N ASN A 165 -3.79 -6.64 -7.88
CA ASN A 165 -4.74 -5.73 -7.25
C ASN A 165 -4.18 -5.18 -5.94
N ASN A 166 -3.55 -6.02 -5.12
CA ASN A 166 -2.92 -5.59 -3.87
C ASN A 166 -1.82 -4.55 -4.14
N ARG A 167 -0.93 -4.80 -5.12
CA ARG A 167 0.11 -3.83 -5.52
C ARG A 167 -0.48 -2.53 -6.04
N LYS A 168 -1.52 -2.61 -6.88
CA LYS A 168 -2.18 -1.43 -7.46
C LYS A 168 -2.85 -0.58 -6.38
N GLU A 169 -3.61 -1.21 -5.48
CA GLU A 169 -4.28 -0.53 -4.38
C GLU A 169 -3.26 0.12 -3.43
N THR A 170 -2.25 -0.65 -3.02
CA THR A 170 -1.16 -0.18 -2.15
C THR A 170 -0.42 0.99 -2.78
N GLN A 171 -0.11 0.94 -4.08
CA GLN A 171 0.54 2.04 -4.78
C GLN A 171 -0.34 3.30 -4.82
N GLY A 172 -1.66 3.15 -5.01
CA GLY A 172 -2.59 4.27 -4.92
C GLY A 172 -2.61 4.92 -3.54
N GLN A 173 -2.59 4.10 -2.48
CA GLN A 173 -2.50 4.57 -1.10
C GLN A 173 -1.17 5.29 -0.82
N ILE A 174 -0.04 4.77 -1.33
CA ILE A 174 1.27 5.42 -1.21
C ILE A 174 1.26 6.80 -1.85
N VAL A 175 0.75 6.94 -3.07
CA VAL A 175 0.71 8.24 -3.77
C VAL A 175 -0.14 9.26 -2.99
N GLY A 176 -1.33 8.85 -2.51
CA GLY A 176 -2.17 9.72 -1.69
C GLY A 176 -1.52 10.10 -0.35
N LEU A 177 -0.70 9.20 0.21
CA LEU A 177 0.05 9.43 1.44
C LEU A 177 1.23 10.38 1.23
N GLU A 178 1.97 10.24 0.12
CA GLU A 178 3.09 11.12 -0.22
C GLU A 178 2.67 12.57 -0.38
N ALA A 179 1.50 12.82 -1.00
CA ALA A 179 0.95 14.17 -1.09
C ALA A 179 0.70 14.79 0.29
N LYS A 180 0.13 14.02 1.23
CA LYS A 180 -0.10 14.46 2.62
C LYS A 180 1.20 14.66 3.38
N ILE A 181 2.19 13.79 3.18
CA ILE A 181 3.52 13.94 3.78
C ILE A 181 4.18 15.23 3.29
N ALA A 182 4.13 15.53 1.99
CA ALA A 182 4.67 16.77 1.44
C ALA A 182 4.00 18.00 2.06
N GLU A 183 2.66 18.03 2.11
CA GLU A 183 1.89 19.11 2.73
C GLU A 183 2.27 19.33 4.21
N LEU A 184 2.31 18.25 5.00
CA LEU A 184 2.64 18.34 6.43
C LEU A 184 4.11 18.69 6.66
N THR A 185 5.00 18.29 5.76
CA THR A 185 6.43 18.64 5.84
C THR A 185 6.60 20.15 5.69
N GLU A 186 5.94 20.77 4.71
CA GLU A 186 5.93 22.22 4.55
C GLU A 186 5.31 22.94 5.75
N ARG A 187 4.19 22.43 6.28
CA ARG A 187 3.59 22.97 7.52
C ARG A 187 4.54 22.87 8.72
N ALA A 188 5.28 21.76 8.85
CA ALA A 188 6.24 21.59 9.93
C ALA A 188 7.40 22.58 9.81
N ILE A 189 7.88 22.85 8.59
CA ILE A 189 8.91 23.85 8.31
C ILE A 189 8.40 25.24 8.71
N ALA A 190 7.20 25.62 8.27
CA ALA A 190 6.60 26.91 8.61
C ALA A 190 6.35 27.08 10.11
N ALA A 191 5.85 26.05 10.80
CA ALA A 191 5.65 26.07 12.25
C ALA A 191 6.97 26.16 13.02
N LYS A 192 8.02 25.44 12.56
CA LYS A 192 9.37 25.53 13.14
C LYS A 192 9.99 26.91 12.97
N ASP A 193 9.80 27.53 11.81
CA ASP A 193 10.24 28.89 11.50
C ASP A 193 9.48 29.97 12.30
N ARG A 194 8.17 29.78 12.54
CA ARG A 194 7.43 30.61 13.50
C ARG A 194 7.96 30.44 14.92
N LEU A 195 8.29 29.21 15.32
CA LEU A 195 8.81 28.92 16.65
C LEU A 195 10.18 29.56 16.87
N SER A 196 11.08 29.53 15.89
CA SER A 196 12.38 30.20 16.01
C SER A 196 12.26 31.72 16.12
N ARG A 197 11.23 32.33 15.53
CA ARG A 197 10.92 33.76 15.70
C ARG A 197 10.30 34.13 17.04
N MET A 198 9.94 33.16 17.88
CA MET A 198 9.52 33.45 19.26
C MET A 198 10.70 33.89 20.12
N GLU A 199 11.93 33.57 19.74
CA GLU A 199 13.14 34.13 20.33
C GLU A 199 13.65 35.29 19.48
N VAL A 200 13.59 36.52 20.01
CA VAL A 200 14.19 37.69 19.37
C VAL A 200 15.65 37.75 19.77
N ARG A 201 16.56 37.64 18.81
CA ARG A 201 18.01 37.68 19.03
C ARG A 201 18.62 38.99 18.53
N ALA A 202 19.70 39.41 19.17
CA ALA A 202 20.51 40.54 18.72
C ALA A 202 21.08 40.25 17.32
N PRO A 203 20.86 41.12 16.33
CA PRO A 203 21.43 40.96 14.99
C PRO A 203 22.91 41.35 14.91
N VAL A 204 23.37 42.19 15.85
CA VAL A 204 24.74 42.70 15.96
C VAL A 204 25.16 42.74 17.42
N ASP A 205 26.46 42.68 17.67
CA ASP A 205 27.04 42.93 18.98
C ASP A 205 26.98 44.44 19.27
N GLY A 206 26.51 44.82 20.45
CA GLY A 206 26.19 46.22 20.73
C GLY A 206 25.48 46.43 22.07
N LEU A 207 25.27 47.71 22.40
CA LEU A 207 24.55 48.14 23.59
C LEU A 207 23.05 48.29 23.28
N VAL A 208 22.20 47.70 24.12
CA VAL A 208 20.75 47.88 24.03
C VAL A 208 20.39 49.30 24.48
N TYR A 209 19.67 50.02 23.63
CA TYR A 209 19.20 51.39 23.84
C TYR A 209 17.69 51.48 23.59
N ASP A 210 17.00 52.41 24.24
CA ASP A 210 15.55 52.65 24.07
C ASP A 210 14.69 51.37 24.15
N LEU A 211 14.77 50.64 25.28
CA LEU A 211 13.88 49.50 25.52
C LEU A 211 12.45 50.01 25.71
N GLN A 212 11.53 49.70 24.78
CA GLN A 212 10.15 50.18 24.84
C GLN A 212 9.21 49.24 25.59
N ILE A 213 9.60 47.97 25.74
CA ILE A 213 8.80 46.93 26.41
C ILE A 213 9.27 46.75 27.85
N HIS A 214 8.39 47.06 28.80
CA HIS A 214 8.70 47.06 30.22
C HIS A 214 7.90 46.03 31.03
N THR A 215 7.05 45.23 30.38
CA THR A 215 6.09 44.33 31.04
C THR A 215 6.22 42.89 30.57
N ILE A 216 6.35 41.97 31.52
CA ILE A 216 6.30 40.52 31.27
C ILE A 216 4.83 40.14 31.03
N GLY A 217 4.53 39.53 29.89
CA GLY A 217 3.17 39.16 29.47
C GLY A 217 2.40 40.26 28.73
N GLY A 218 3.05 41.39 28.39
CA GLY A 218 2.49 42.40 27.51
C GLY A 218 2.37 41.92 26.06
N ILE A 219 1.38 42.45 25.32
CA ILE A 219 1.18 42.13 23.90
C ILE A 219 1.99 43.10 23.05
N ILE A 220 2.77 42.58 22.11
CA ILE A 220 3.54 43.36 21.14
C ILE A 220 2.83 43.28 19.79
N ALA A 221 2.47 44.42 19.22
CA ALA A 221 1.85 44.47 17.89
C ALA A 221 2.89 44.15 16.80
N PRO A 222 2.48 43.53 15.67
CA PRO A 222 3.36 43.33 14.53
C PRO A 222 3.97 44.67 14.05
N GLY A 223 5.30 44.72 13.91
CA GLY A 223 6.03 45.92 13.48
C GLY A 223 6.32 46.94 14.58
N ALA A 224 5.91 46.70 15.83
CA ALA A 224 6.29 47.55 16.95
C ALA A 224 7.80 47.45 17.22
N THR A 225 8.43 48.58 17.53
CA THR A 225 9.85 48.61 17.93
C THR A 225 9.95 48.14 19.37
N ALA A 226 10.74 47.08 19.60
CA ALA A 226 10.94 46.51 20.93
C ALA A 226 12.07 47.21 21.69
N MET A 227 13.20 47.38 21.01
CA MET A 227 14.41 48.05 21.49
C MET A 227 15.27 48.45 20.29
N SER A 228 16.20 49.38 20.51
CA SER A 228 17.27 49.72 19.58
C SER A 228 18.59 49.09 20.04
N ILE A 229 19.49 48.77 19.12
CA ILE A 229 20.83 48.27 19.46
C ILE A 229 21.84 49.18 18.77
N VAL A 230 22.77 49.72 19.55
CA VAL A 230 23.88 50.54 19.06
C VAL A 230 25.09 49.61 18.86
N PRO A 231 25.57 49.40 17.63
CA PRO A 231 26.68 48.48 17.35
C PRO A 231 27.96 48.89 18.10
N GLU A 232 28.70 47.91 18.61
CA GLU A 232 30.06 48.16 19.09
C GLU A 232 31.02 48.32 17.88
N GLY A 233 31.64 49.50 17.76
CA GLY A 233 32.67 49.78 16.74
C GLY A 233 32.27 50.74 15.61
N GLU A 234 31.10 51.36 15.65
CA GLU A 234 30.77 52.49 14.76
C GLU A 234 31.36 53.82 15.29
N ASP A 235 31.80 54.68 14.37
CA ASP A 235 32.27 56.03 14.67
C ASP A 235 31.11 56.88 15.20
N LEU A 236 31.02 57.00 16.53
CA LEU A 236 30.06 57.87 17.20
C LEU A 236 30.29 59.32 16.78
N THR A 237 29.42 59.84 15.91
CA THR A 237 29.48 61.24 15.47
C THR A 237 28.71 62.10 16.45
N VAL A 238 29.40 63.05 17.09
CA VAL A 238 28.78 64.00 18.02
C VAL A 238 28.41 65.27 17.25
N GLU A 239 27.12 65.53 17.10
CA GLU A 239 26.63 66.79 16.54
C GLU A 239 26.42 67.82 17.66
N ILE A 240 27.28 68.83 17.71
CA ILE A 240 27.19 69.90 18.72
C ILE A 240 26.54 71.12 18.07
N ARG A 241 25.38 71.52 18.60
CA ARG A 241 24.72 72.75 18.18
C ARG A 241 25.26 73.92 18.99
N ILE A 242 26.20 74.65 18.41
CA ILE A 242 26.80 75.83 19.04
C ILE A 242 25.92 77.05 18.73
N PRO A 243 25.47 77.81 19.74
CA PRO A 243 24.81 79.09 19.53
C PRO A 243 25.71 80.03 18.71
N PRO A 244 25.19 80.78 17.72
CA PRO A 244 26.02 81.61 16.85
C PRO A 244 26.94 82.61 17.58
N VAL A 245 26.55 83.01 18.79
CA VAL A 245 27.33 83.91 19.68
C VAL A 245 28.61 83.30 20.23
N ASP A 246 28.74 81.97 20.23
CA ASP A 246 29.91 81.24 20.74
C ASP A 246 30.84 80.75 19.61
N ILE A 247 30.57 81.11 18.35
CA ILE A 247 31.39 80.68 17.19
C ILE A 247 32.69 81.49 17.04
N ASP A 248 32.76 82.69 17.64
CA ASP A 248 33.86 83.66 17.49
C ASP A 248 34.70 83.86 18.78
N ARG A 249 34.73 82.87 19.68
CA ARG A 249 35.59 82.90 20.88
C ARG A 249 36.38 81.61 21.09
#